data_AF-A0A0M3IGF3-F1
#
_entry.id   AF-A0A0M3IGF3-F1
#
_cell.length_a   1.000
_cell.length_b   1.000
_cell.length_c   1.000
_cell.angle_alpha   90.00
_cell.angle_beta   90.00
_cell.angle_gamma   90.00
#
_symmetry.space_group_name_H-M   'P 1'
#
loop_
_entity.id
_entity.type
_entity.pdbx_description
1 polymer ?
#
loop_
_entity_poly.entity_id
_entity_poly.type
_entity_poly.pdbx_seq_one_letter_code
_entity_poly.pdbx_strand_id
1 'polypeptide(L)'
;MDLKELTSGNYFHPLPEYPSQQRAVNIAHAPVRNVPLNNHEKKQAVANILRYVPREHHKQLANEFADELKQYGHIYAFRFMPNYPLKAPPIDEIPGKSMQARAIILMILNNLDPEVAQFPQELVIYGGNGQIFSNWLQFRLVMHYLSTMNDEQTLVLYSGHPLGLFPSHRNAPRLVITNGMFRLVMHYLSTMNDEQTLVLYSGHPLGLFPSHRNAPRLVITNGMMIPNYSTKELYDKFFALGVTQYGQMTAGSYSYIGPQGIVHGTTITVMNAGRKYLGVDNLAGKVFVTSGLGGMSGAQAKAACIAGCVGVIAEISEAALKKRHSQGWLDVYSDKLDEVIQMIREYREKKQAISIGYLGNVVDLWERLVKEEDLPIELGSDQTSLHNPFNGGYYPVGITFEESNNMMINDPSKFKSLVQKSLRRQIAAIDTLVERGLHFWDYGNAFLVECARAGADVLAPEATDDKSFKYPSYIQGIMGDIFSMGFGPFRWVCTSGEASDLKLTDELACEVLDNLMKQQGAGSKIKKCAPKSRPLWCA
;
A
#
# COMPACT_ATOMS: atom_id res chain seq x y z
N MET A 1 3.25 -6.51 25.87
CA MET A 1 2.17 -5.60 25.44
C MET A 1 1.08 -5.63 26.49
N ASP A 2 0.54 -4.49 26.92
CA ASP A 2 -0.59 -4.45 27.86
C ASP A 2 -1.91 -4.29 27.10
N LEU A 3 -2.59 -5.41 26.84
CA LEU A 3 -3.88 -5.40 26.14
C LEU A 3 -5.03 -4.77 26.96
N LYS A 4 -4.91 -4.70 28.29
CA LYS A 4 -5.94 -4.10 29.15
C LYS A 4 -5.84 -2.57 29.13
N GLU A 5 -4.64 -2.03 29.25
CA GLU A 5 -4.37 -0.59 29.04
C GLU A 5 -4.85 -0.17 27.64
N LEU A 6 -4.46 -0.93 26.62
CA LEU A 6 -4.74 -0.66 25.22
C LEU A 6 -6.23 -0.57 24.86
N THR A 7 -7.09 -1.21 25.65
CA THR A 7 -8.53 -1.31 25.41
C THR A 7 -9.38 -0.60 26.47
N SER A 8 -8.73 0.06 27.44
CA SER A 8 -9.36 0.61 28.64
C SER A 8 -10.35 1.75 28.38
N GLY A 9 -10.10 2.59 27.37
CA GLY A 9 -10.90 3.79 27.08
C GLY A 9 -10.61 5.01 27.97
N ASN A 10 -9.98 4.81 29.14
CA ASN A 10 -9.65 5.89 30.08
C ASN A 10 -8.19 6.37 29.87
N TYR A 11 -7.96 7.12 28.79
CA TYR A 11 -6.64 7.67 28.44
C TYR A 11 -6.42 9.12 28.92
N PHE A 12 -7.29 9.63 29.79
CA PHE A 12 -7.26 11.03 30.23
C PHE A 12 -7.09 11.20 31.75
N HIS A 13 -7.35 10.16 32.54
CA HIS A 13 -7.23 10.21 34.00
C HIS A 13 -6.33 9.08 34.55
N PRO A 14 -5.03 9.34 34.75
CA PRO A 14 -4.28 10.53 34.34
C PRO A 14 -4.00 10.56 32.82
N LEU A 15 -3.58 11.72 32.29
CA LEU A 15 -2.97 11.76 30.95
C LEU A 15 -1.70 10.90 30.95
N PRO A 16 -1.44 10.11 29.88
CA PRO A 16 -0.13 9.48 29.66
C PRO A 16 0.98 10.53 29.69
N GLU A 17 2.18 10.16 30.17
CA GLU A 17 3.32 11.08 30.21
C GLU A 17 3.65 11.65 28.82
N TYR A 18 4.23 12.85 28.78
CA TYR A 18 4.70 13.39 27.50
C TYR A 18 5.94 12.60 27.06
N PRO A 19 5.99 12.07 25.83
CA PRO A 19 7.13 11.30 25.38
C PRO A 19 8.38 12.18 25.38
N SER A 20 9.44 11.72 26.07
CA SER A 20 10.76 12.36 26.04
C SER A 20 11.34 12.43 24.63
N GLN A 21 10.91 11.52 23.75
CA GLN A 21 11.20 11.51 22.33
C GLN A 21 9.98 11.02 21.55
N GLN A 22 9.41 11.86 20.68
CA GLN A 22 8.24 11.52 19.85
C GLN A 22 8.58 10.55 18.70
N ARG A 23 9.81 10.61 18.17
CA ARG A 23 10.30 9.85 17.01
C ARG A 23 11.57 9.09 17.37
N ALA A 24 11.54 7.76 17.40
CA ALA A 24 12.66 6.92 17.81
C ALA A 24 13.81 6.88 16.77
N VAL A 25 15.05 7.09 17.22
CA VAL A 25 16.23 7.24 16.32
C VAL A 25 16.44 6.05 15.36
N ASN A 26 16.16 4.83 15.82
CA ASN A 26 16.47 3.59 15.10
C ASN A 26 15.28 3.01 14.32
N ILE A 27 14.22 3.79 14.07
CA ILE A 27 13.04 3.39 13.32
C ILE A 27 12.87 4.31 12.10
N ALA A 28 12.39 3.78 10.99
CA ALA A 28 12.07 4.58 9.81
C ALA A 28 10.87 5.50 10.10
N HIS A 29 10.95 6.76 9.65
CA HIS A 29 9.95 7.78 9.89
C HIS A 29 9.35 8.37 8.62
N ALA A 30 8.07 8.73 8.69
CA ALA A 30 7.41 9.38 7.57
C ALA A 30 8.01 10.78 7.31
N PRO A 31 8.23 11.17 6.04
CA PRO A 31 8.76 12.48 5.69
C PRO A 31 7.81 13.60 6.13
N VAL A 32 8.39 14.74 6.55
CA VAL A 32 7.63 15.92 7.00
C VAL A 32 6.81 16.49 5.85
N ARG A 33 5.51 16.70 6.08
CA ARG A 33 4.57 17.17 5.05
C ARG A 33 4.35 18.67 5.16
N ASN A 34 5.21 19.45 4.51
CA ASN A 34 5.10 20.91 4.50
C ASN A 34 3.91 21.38 3.65
N VAL A 35 2.73 21.47 4.28
CA VAL A 35 1.51 21.99 3.65
C VAL A 35 1.29 23.45 4.08
N PRO A 36 1.10 24.40 3.13
CA PRO A 36 0.95 25.81 3.45
C PRO A 36 -0.45 26.13 4.02
N LEU A 37 -0.68 25.76 5.27
CA LEU A 37 -1.90 26.12 6.02
C LEU A 37 -1.82 27.58 6.49
N ASN A 38 -2.91 28.33 6.29
CA ASN A 38 -3.05 29.68 6.85
C ASN A 38 -3.35 29.65 8.37
N ASN A 39 -3.33 30.82 9.03
CA ASN A 39 -3.51 30.89 10.49
C ASN A 39 -4.90 30.45 10.99
N HIS A 40 -5.94 30.54 10.15
CA HIS A 40 -7.27 30.01 10.49
C HIS A 40 -7.28 28.48 10.37
N GLU A 41 -6.68 27.94 9.31
CA GLU A 41 -6.56 26.50 9.08
C GLU A 41 -5.71 25.79 10.14
N LYS A 42 -4.60 26.39 10.59
CA LYS A 42 -3.80 25.87 11.72
C LYS A 42 -4.62 25.78 13.01
N LYS A 43 -5.41 26.81 13.32
CA LYS A 43 -6.34 26.79 14.46
C LYS A 43 -7.42 25.72 14.27
N GLN A 44 -7.93 25.54 13.06
CA GLN A 44 -8.93 24.52 12.74
C GLN A 44 -8.38 23.09 12.86
N ALA A 45 -7.13 22.84 12.47
CA ALA A 45 -6.47 21.54 12.65
C ALA A 45 -6.38 21.16 14.14
N VAL A 46 -5.92 22.09 14.99
CA VAL A 46 -5.86 21.89 16.45
C VAL A 46 -7.27 21.71 17.04
N ALA A 47 -8.24 22.54 16.65
CA ALA A 47 -9.63 22.38 17.08
C ALA A 47 -10.24 21.03 16.63
N ASN A 48 -9.88 20.53 15.45
CA ASN A 48 -10.38 19.27 14.90
C ASN A 48 -9.93 18.05 15.71
N ILE A 49 -8.71 18.06 16.27
CA ILE A 49 -8.21 16.97 17.13
C ILE A 49 -8.63 17.15 18.60
N LEU A 50 -8.83 18.37 19.10
CA LEU A 50 -9.37 18.60 20.45
C LEU A 50 -10.81 18.05 20.64
N ARG A 51 -11.53 17.73 19.55
CA ARG A 51 -12.82 17.01 19.61
C ARG A 51 -12.73 15.62 20.26
N TYR A 52 -11.57 14.97 20.26
CA TYR A 52 -11.36 13.67 20.93
C TYR A 52 -11.05 13.79 22.42
N VAL A 53 -10.87 15.01 22.93
CA VAL A 53 -10.20 15.28 24.21
C VAL A 53 -11.19 15.95 25.19
N PRO A 54 -11.23 15.56 26.47
CA PRO A 54 -11.98 16.28 27.51
C PRO A 54 -11.53 17.74 27.65
N ARG A 55 -12.49 18.66 27.86
CA ARG A 55 -12.24 20.12 27.83
C ARG A 55 -11.17 20.58 28.83
N GLU A 56 -11.01 19.91 29.95
CA GLU A 56 -10.00 20.26 30.97
C GLU A 56 -8.55 20.16 30.46
N HIS A 57 -8.28 19.23 29.54
CA HIS A 57 -6.95 19.04 28.95
C HIS A 57 -6.71 19.92 27.72
N HIS A 58 -7.72 20.64 27.21
CA HIS A 58 -7.61 21.42 25.98
C HIS A 58 -6.50 22.46 26.03
N LYS A 59 -6.32 23.17 27.15
CA LYS A 59 -5.28 24.21 27.28
C LYS A 59 -3.86 23.65 27.11
N GLN A 60 -3.61 22.45 27.63
CA GLN A 60 -2.32 21.78 27.52
C GLN A 60 -2.12 21.20 26.13
N LEU A 61 -3.05 20.33 25.71
CA LEU A 61 -2.92 19.57 24.47
C LEU A 61 -3.04 20.43 23.21
N ALA A 62 -3.70 21.60 23.27
CA ALA A 62 -3.70 22.56 22.16
C ALA A 62 -2.29 23.03 21.77
N ASN A 63 -1.40 23.23 22.75
CA ASN A 63 -0.02 23.66 22.49
C ASN A 63 0.78 22.49 21.87
N GLU A 64 0.72 21.31 22.49
CA GLU A 64 1.39 20.10 22.01
C GLU A 64 0.98 19.75 20.57
N PHE A 65 -0.31 19.85 20.25
CA PHE A 65 -0.82 19.62 18.90
C PHE A 65 -0.44 20.74 17.91
N ALA A 66 -0.32 21.98 18.35
CA ALA A 66 0.19 23.06 17.50
C ALA A 66 1.68 22.89 17.19
N ASP A 67 2.47 22.41 18.16
CA ASP A 67 3.89 22.10 17.99
C ASP A 67 4.10 20.88 17.07
N GLU A 68 3.33 19.80 17.22
CA GLU A 68 3.35 18.67 16.29
C GLU A 68 3.01 19.11 14.85
N LEU A 69 1.94 19.91 14.66
CA LEU A 69 1.56 20.44 13.36
C LEU A 69 2.68 21.27 12.71
N LYS A 70 3.42 22.05 13.52
CA LYS A 70 4.54 22.86 13.08
C LYS A 70 5.78 22.03 12.76
N GLN A 71 6.05 20.97 13.52
CA GLN A 71 7.27 20.16 13.41
C GLN A 71 7.17 19.06 12.33
N TYR A 72 5.99 18.45 12.18
CA TYR A 72 5.79 17.30 11.29
C TYR A 72 4.85 17.58 10.11
N GLY A 73 4.17 18.73 10.10
CA GLY A 73 3.15 19.07 9.12
C GLY A 73 1.80 18.36 9.35
N HIS A 74 1.68 17.62 10.45
CA HIS A 74 0.51 16.83 10.82
C HIS A 74 0.47 16.61 12.34
N ILE A 75 -0.70 16.31 12.89
CA ILE A 75 -0.89 16.03 14.32
C ILE A 75 -1.12 14.53 14.51
N TYR A 76 -0.11 13.82 14.99
CA TYR A 76 -0.17 12.38 15.27
C TYR A 76 -0.65 12.07 16.69
N ALA A 77 -0.61 13.05 17.59
CA ALA A 77 -0.87 12.94 19.02
C ALA A 77 0.03 11.89 19.70
N PHE A 78 1.35 12.04 19.56
CA PHE A 78 2.35 11.06 20.01
C PHE A 78 2.27 10.72 21.50
N ARG A 79 1.74 11.62 22.35
CA ARG A 79 1.43 11.34 23.77
C ARG A 79 0.56 10.08 23.96
N PHE A 80 -0.33 9.77 23.01
CA PHE A 80 -1.26 8.66 23.10
C PHE A 80 -0.76 7.39 22.39
N MET A 81 0.45 7.41 21.82
CA MET A 81 1.12 6.22 21.29
C MET A 81 1.46 5.25 22.44
N PRO A 82 1.18 3.94 22.31
CA PRO A 82 1.68 2.94 23.25
C PRO A 82 3.21 2.96 23.34
N ASN A 83 3.77 2.88 24.55
CA ASN A 83 5.21 2.91 24.80
C ASN A 83 5.90 1.53 24.70
N TYR A 84 5.20 0.55 24.11
CA TYR A 84 5.68 -0.82 23.88
C TYR A 84 5.43 -1.22 22.41
N PRO A 85 6.22 -2.16 21.84
CA PRO A 85 5.96 -2.67 20.50
C PRO A 85 4.55 -3.24 20.39
N LEU A 86 3.86 -2.86 19.31
CA LEU A 86 2.61 -3.49 18.90
C LEU A 86 2.93 -4.73 18.07
N LYS A 87 2.25 -5.84 18.37
CA LYS A 87 2.32 -7.10 17.65
C LYS A 87 0.99 -7.82 17.82
N ALA A 88 0.56 -8.56 16.80
CA ALA A 88 -0.63 -9.39 16.90
C ALA A 88 -0.39 -10.56 17.89
N PRO A 89 -1.17 -10.68 18.98
CA PRO A 89 -1.13 -11.85 19.86
C PRO A 89 -2.13 -12.92 19.35
N PRO A 90 -2.09 -14.15 19.89
CA PRO A 90 -3.15 -15.12 19.70
C PRO A 90 -4.52 -14.50 20.00
N ILE A 91 -5.53 -14.77 19.16
CA ILE A 91 -6.85 -14.15 19.28
C ILE A 91 -7.50 -14.37 20.65
N ASP A 92 -7.18 -15.47 21.32
CA ASP A 92 -7.71 -15.80 22.62
C ASP A 92 -7.15 -14.97 23.78
N GLU A 93 -6.02 -14.28 23.60
CA GLU A 93 -5.50 -13.29 24.54
C GLU A 93 -6.16 -11.91 24.40
N ILE A 94 -6.75 -11.62 23.24
CA ILE A 94 -7.35 -10.32 22.94
C ILE A 94 -8.62 -10.14 23.78
N PRO A 95 -8.75 -9.06 24.59
CA PRO A 95 -9.96 -8.82 25.35
C PRO A 95 -11.08 -8.32 24.43
N GLY A 96 -12.24 -8.98 24.47
CA GLY A 96 -13.45 -8.45 23.84
C GLY A 96 -14.66 -9.38 23.91
N LYS A 97 -15.86 -8.84 23.68
CA LYS A 97 -17.13 -9.61 23.72
C LYS A 97 -17.48 -10.28 22.39
N SER A 98 -16.90 -9.83 21.28
CA SER A 98 -17.13 -10.38 19.93
C SER A 98 -15.85 -10.99 19.38
N MET A 99 -15.89 -12.27 18.99
CA MET A 99 -14.75 -12.94 18.35
C MET A 99 -14.31 -12.23 17.06
N GLN A 100 -15.26 -11.66 16.32
CA GLN A 100 -14.97 -10.95 15.08
C GLN A 100 -14.35 -9.56 15.34
N ALA A 101 -14.72 -8.89 16.43
CA ALA A 101 -14.04 -7.65 16.84
C ALA A 101 -12.60 -7.93 17.35
N ARG A 102 -12.38 -9.05 18.04
CA ARG A 102 -11.03 -9.52 18.44
C ARG A 102 -10.15 -9.78 17.21
N ALA A 103 -10.68 -10.40 16.16
CA ALA A 103 -9.97 -10.59 14.89
C ALA A 103 -9.62 -9.26 14.21
N ILE A 104 -10.48 -8.24 14.28
CA ILE A 104 -10.17 -6.89 13.76
C ILE A 104 -9.05 -6.25 14.58
N ILE A 105 -9.07 -6.38 15.92
CA ILE A 105 -7.96 -5.93 16.79
C ILE A 105 -6.65 -6.61 16.39
N LEU A 106 -6.67 -7.93 16.19
CA LEU A 106 -5.50 -8.72 15.75
C LEU A 106 -4.91 -8.13 14.47
N MET A 107 -5.75 -7.86 13.46
CA MET A 107 -5.30 -7.29 12.19
C MET A 107 -4.84 -5.84 12.27
N ILE A 108 -5.42 -5.02 13.16
CA ILE A 108 -4.94 -3.66 13.43
C ILE A 108 -3.52 -3.72 14.04
N LEU A 109 -3.31 -4.62 15.01
CA LEU A 109 -2.01 -4.83 15.64
C LEU A 109 -0.97 -5.39 14.65
N ASN A 110 -1.37 -6.32 13.78
CA ASN A 110 -0.51 -6.84 12.70
C ASN A 110 -0.09 -5.74 11.72
N ASN A 111 -1.04 -4.90 11.26
CA ASN A 111 -0.72 -3.79 10.37
C ASN A 111 0.28 -2.81 11.01
N LEU A 112 0.26 -2.63 12.34
CA LEU A 112 1.13 -1.70 13.09
C LEU A 112 2.40 -2.33 13.65
N ASP A 113 2.64 -3.63 13.41
CA ASP A 113 3.87 -4.30 13.85
C ASP A 113 5.09 -3.64 13.18
N PRO A 114 6.16 -3.26 13.93
CA PRO A 114 7.39 -2.71 13.34
C PRO A 114 8.08 -3.59 12.30
N GLU A 115 7.81 -4.90 12.27
CA GLU A 115 8.30 -5.83 11.25
C GLU A 115 7.47 -5.76 9.95
N VAL A 116 6.25 -5.20 10.01
CA VAL A 116 5.26 -5.12 8.92
C VAL A 116 5.10 -3.69 8.38
N ALA A 117 4.99 -2.69 9.24
CA ALA A 117 4.70 -1.30 8.90
C ALA A 117 5.93 -0.55 8.36
N GLN A 118 5.73 0.34 7.38
CA GLN A 118 6.77 1.18 6.83
C GLN A 118 7.22 2.28 7.81
N PHE A 119 6.28 3.00 8.43
CA PHE A 119 6.53 4.03 9.44
C PHE A 119 5.51 3.87 10.59
N PRO A 120 5.73 2.92 11.53
CA PRO A 120 4.72 2.54 12.53
C PRO A 120 4.33 3.69 13.46
N GLN A 121 5.27 4.55 13.87
CA GLN A 121 4.99 5.68 14.78
C GLN A 121 4.10 6.77 14.14
N GLU A 122 4.14 6.91 12.80
CA GLU A 122 3.23 7.78 12.03
C GLU A 122 1.99 7.05 11.47
N LEU A 123 1.73 5.82 11.92
CA LEU A 123 0.58 5.01 11.52
C LEU A 123 0.56 4.68 10.01
N VAL A 124 1.72 4.73 9.34
CA VAL A 124 1.87 4.43 7.90
C VAL A 124 2.32 2.98 7.71
N ILE A 125 1.51 2.21 6.98
CA ILE A 125 1.76 0.79 6.78
C ILE A 125 2.61 0.55 5.53
N TYR A 126 2.28 1.18 4.39
CA TYR A 126 3.10 1.11 3.17
C TYR A 126 2.75 2.22 2.15
N GLY A 127 3.53 2.30 1.07
CA GLY A 127 3.30 3.27 -0.01
C GLY A 127 3.64 4.72 0.38
N GLY A 128 4.50 4.92 1.39
CA GLY A 128 4.94 6.23 1.85
C GLY A 128 3.92 7.01 2.70
N ASN A 129 2.62 6.84 2.46
CA ASN A 129 1.54 7.50 3.20
C ASN A 129 0.24 6.69 3.33
N GLY A 130 0.25 5.39 3.01
CA GLY A 130 -0.89 4.50 3.24
C GLY A 130 -1.07 4.24 4.72
N GLN A 131 -2.01 4.96 5.36
CA GLN A 131 -2.21 4.96 6.80
C GLN A 131 -3.34 4.05 7.26
N ILE A 132 -3.20 3.58 8.51
CA ILE A 132 -4.24 2.85 9.24
C ILE A 132 -5.20 3.81 9.98
N PHE A 133 -4.63 4.82 10.64
CA PHE A 133 -5.32 5.90 11.36
C PHE A 133 -4.58 7.23 11.14
N SER A 134 -5.27 8.35 11.31
CA SER A 134 -4.70 9.69 11.13
C SER A 134 -3.88 10.11 12.36
N ASN A 135 -4.23 9.62 13.55
CA ASN A 135 -3.56 9.92 14.82
C ASN A 135 -3.81 8.82 15.87
N TRP A 136 -3.00 8.83 16.93
CA TRP A 136 -3.06 7.82 17.99
C TRP A 136 -4.32 7.90 18.85
N LEU A 137 -4.99 9.06 18.95
CA LEU A 137 -6.28 9.18 19.63
C LEU A 137 -7.39 8.38 18.92
N GLN A 138 -7.42 8.41 17.58
CA GLN A 138 -8.32 7.55 16.79
C GLN A 138 -8.07 6.07 17.07
N PHE A 139 -6.80 5.63 17.01
CA PHE A 139 -6.40 4.26 17.34
C PHE A 139 -6.90 3.86 18.74
N ARG A 140 -6.59 4.64 19.78
CA ARG A 140 -6.99 4.35 21.17
C ARG A 140 -8.51 4.21 21.36
N LEU A 141 -9.30 5.04 20.67
CA LEU A 141 -10.76 4.95 20.66
C LEU A 141 -11.27 3.71 19.92
N VAL A 142 -10.68 3.38 18.76
CA VAL A 142 -11.05 2.18 17.98
C VAL A 142 -10.77 0.91 18.77
N MET A 143 -9.60 0.81 19.43
CA MET A 143 -9.24 -0.34 20.27
C MET A 143 -10.22 -0.53 21.44
N HIS A 144 -10.64 0.57 22.08
CA HIS A 144 -11.65 0.53 23.13
C HIS A 144 -13.04 0.12 22.61
N TYR A 145 -13.48 0.66 21.47
CA TYR A 145 -14.78 0.30 20.89
C TYR A 145 -14.82 -1.17 20.44
N LEU A 146 -13.76 -1.69 19.83
CA LEU A 146 -13.68 -3.09 19.40
C LEU A 146 -13.64 -4.07 20.58
N SER A 147 -13.04 -3.70 21.72
CA SER A 147 -13.05 -4.56 22.92
C SER A 147 -14.42 -4.57 23.61
N THR A 148 -15.11 -3.44 23.65
CA THR A 148 -16.36 -3.29 24.39
C THR A 148 -17.60 -3.73 23.61
N MET A 149 -17.54 -3.75 22.27
CA MET A 149 -18.66 -4.07 21.41
C MET A 149 -19.06 -5.55 21.44
N ASN A 150 -20.37 -5.81 21.32
CA ASN A 150 -20.94 -7.14 21.10
C ASN A 150 -21.25 -7.40 19.61
N ASP A 151 -21.72 -8.60 19.28
CA ASP A 151 -22.08 -8.99 17.90
C ASP A 151 -23.30 -8.23 17.32
N GLU A 152 -24.07 -7.55 18.19
CA GLU A 152 -25.24 -6.73 17.84
C GLU A 152 -24.87 -5.24 17.64
N GLN A 153 -23.59 -4.88 17.69
CA GLN A 153 -23.07 -3.53 17.42
C GLN A 153 -22.22 -3.50 16.14
N THR A 154 -21.99 -2.28 15.61
CA THR A 154 -21.11 -2.02 14.46
C THR A 154 -20.33 -0.73 14.72
N LEU A 155 -19.03 -0.73 14.38
CA LEU A 155 -18.16 0.45 14.44
C LEU A 155 -18.04 1.08 13.04
N VAL A 156 -18.22 2.41 12.96
CA VAL A 156 -18.15 3.18 11.70
C VAL A 156 -16.91 4.09 11.70
N LEU A 157 -16.07 3.97 10.67
CA LEU A 157 -14.81 4.72 10.55
C LEU A 157 -14.80 5.67 9.34
N TYR A 158 -14.55 6.95 9.62
CA TYR A 158 -14.43 8.04 8.66
C TYR A 158 -12.96 8.44 8.47
N SER A 159 -12.26 7.84 7.51
CA SER A 159 -10.83 8.10 7.26
C SER A 159 -10.00 8.04 8.55
N GLY A 160 -10.19 6.97 9.32
CA GLY A 160 -9.59 6.73 10.63
C GLY A 160 -10.44 7.21 11.83
N HIS A 161 -11.34 8.19 11.68
CA HIS A 161 -12.16 8.72 12.78
C HIS A 161 -13.26 7.72 13.21
N PRO A 162 -13.28 7.23 14.46
CA PRO A 162 -14.42 6.46 14.97
C PRO A 162 -15.58 7.38 15.32
N LEU A 163 -16.72 7.18 14.66
CA LEU A 163 -17.92 8.00 14.87
C LEU A 163 -18.72 7.58 16.12
N GLY A 164 -18.58 6.31 16.55
CA GLY A 164 -19.24 5.75 17.73
C GLY A 164 -19.64 4.28 17.57
N LEU A 165 -20.21 3.71 18.63
CA LEU A 165 -20.90 2.42 18.63
C LEU A 165 -22.41 2.66 18.64
N PHE A 166 -23.14 2.04 17.71
CA PHE A 166 -24.58 2.25 17.55
C PHE A 166 -25.38 0.96 17.81
N PRO A 167 -26.56 1.04 18.47
CA PRO A 167 -27.49 -0.08 18.60
C PRO A 167 -27.94 -0.61 17.23
N SER A 168 -28.20 -1.92 17.13
CA SER A 168 -28.57 -2.56 15.86
C SER A 168 -29.58 -3.69 16.08
N HIS A 169 -30.76 -3.63 15.46
CA HIS A 169 -31.70 -4.76 15.42
C HIS A 169 -31.26 -5.80 14.39
N ARG A 170 -31.67 -7.07 14.54
CA ARG A 170 -31.08 -8.24 13.84
C ARG A 170 -31.10 -8.29 12.29
N ASN A 171 -31.67 -7.31 11.57
CA ASN A 171 -32.15 -7.50 10.17
C ASN A 171 -31.81 -6.40 9.13
N ALA A 172 -31.13 -5.31 9.46
CA ALA A 172 -30.96 -4.15 8.56
C ALA A 172 -29.53 -3.96 7.94
N PRO A 173 -29.16 -2.83 7.31
CA PRO A 173 -27.82 -2.59 6.74
C PRO A 173 -26.76 -2.11 7.76
N ARG A 174 -25.52 -2.65 7.75
CA ARG A 174 -24.37 -2.15 8.56
C ARG A 174 -23.62 -0.96 7.95
N LEU A 175 -24.28 -0.18 7.08
CA LEU A 175 -23.60 0.67 6.09
C LEU A 175 -24.05 2.14 6.11
N VAL A 176 -23.09 3.06 6.20
CA VAL A 176 -23.20 4.49 5.79
C VAL A 176 -21.89 4.96 5.14
N ILE A 177 -22.01 5.83 4.12
CA ILE A 177 -20.91 6.39 3.31
C ILE A 177 -21.08 7.94 3.11
N THR A 178 -20.15 8.74 3.65
CA THR A 178 -19.57 10.07 3.21
C THR A 178 -20.38 11.25 2.52
N ASN A 179 -20.62 12.43 3.18
CA ASN A 179 -20.38 13.89 2.76
C ASN A 179 -21.21 14.93 1.82
N GLY A 180 -22.24 15.75 2.27
CA GLY A 180 -22.74 17.10 1.74
C GLY A 180 -24.23 17.70 1.91
N MET A 181 -24.49 18.78 2.72
CA MET A 181 -25.50 19.94 2.63
C MET A 181 -26.97 20.08 3.26
N PHE A 182 -27.46 21.28 3.68
CA PHE A 182 -28.51 21.53 4.74
C PHE A 182 -30.06 21.31 4.52
N ARG A 183 -30.72 21.63 3.40
CA ARG A 183 -32.20 21.92 3.43
C ARG A 183 -33.16 20.74 3.64
N LEU A 184 -32.78 19.51 3.28
CA LEU A 184 -33.64 18.32 3.39
C LEU A 184 -33.72 17.79 4.85
N VAL A 185 -32.86 18.28 5.77
CA VAL A 185 -32.84 17.94 7.22
C VAL A 185 -34.21 18.17 7.87
N MET A 186 -34.78 19.35 7.64
CA MET A 186 -35.99 19.79 8.35
C MET A 186 -37.23 18.96 7.96
N HIS A 187 -37.24 18.37 6.77
CA HIS A 187 -38.35 17.53 6.30
C HIS A 187 -38.37 16.15 6.97
N TYR A 188 -37.22 15.48 7.08
CA TYR A 188 -37.13 14.17 7.74
C TYR A 188 -37.31 14.25 9.26
N LEU A 189 -36.83 15.32 9.92
CA LEU A 189 -37.10 15.55 11.35
C LEU A 189 -38.59 15.72 11.66
N SER A 190 -39.40 16.18 10.71
CA SER A 190 -40.84 16.37 10.89
C SER A 190 -41.71 15.13 10.64
N THR A 191 -41.12 13.99 10.24
CA THR A 191 -41.86 12.78 9.81
C THR A 191 -41.37 11.47 10.42
N MET A 192 -40.38 11.51 11.32
CA MET A 192 -39.78 10.33 11.96
C MET A 192 -40.56 9.80 13.18
N ASN A 193 -40.35 8.52 13.52
CA ASN A 193 -40.96 7.86 14.69
C ASN A 193 -39.93 7.27 15.68
N ASP A 194 -40.41 6.59 16.72
CA ASP A 194 -39.60 6.14 17.87
C ASP A 194 -38.67 4.94 17.55
N GLU A 195 -38.85 4.29 16.39
CA GLU A 195 -37.90 3.30 15.86
C GLU A 195 -36.89 3.96 14.90
N GLN A 196 -36.80 5.31 14.89
CA GLN A 196 -36.03 6.10 13.92
C GLN A 196 -35.02 7.12 14.53
N THR A 197 -34.06 7.57 13.71
CA THR A 197 -32.84 8.38 13.99
C THR A 197 -32.28 8.86 12.63
N LEU A 198 -31.39 9.85 12.60
CA LEU A 198 -31.01 10.56 11.37
C LEU A 198 -29.49 10.87 11.32
N VAL A 199 -28.69 10.00 10.69
CA VAL A 199 -27.25 10.22 10.40
C VAL A 199 -27.06 11.43 9.45
N LEU A 200 -25.86 12.05 9.34
CA LEU A 200 -25.62 13.20 8.44
C LEU A 200 -24.34 13.10 7.57
N TYR A 201 -24.48 13.61 6.34
CA TYR A 201 -23.58 13.67 5.18
C TYR A 201 -23.15 15.15 5.00
N SER A 202 -21.95 15.59 5.44
CA SER A 202 -21.41 17.00 5.40
C SER A 202 -22.44 18.15 5.30
N GLY A 203 -23.51 18.10 6.10
CA GLY A 203 -24.61 19.06 6.15
C GLY A 203 -26.02 18.51 5.85
N HIS A 204 -26.17 17.40 5.12
CA HIS A 204 -27.45 16.73 4.79
C HIS A 204 -27.74 15.59 5.75
N PRO A 205 -29.00 15.20 5.97
CA PRO A 205 -29.36 14.04 6.76
C PRO A 205 -29.33 12.74 5.91
N LEU A 206 -29.46 11.59 6.58
CA LEU A 206 -29.25 10.28 5.97
C LEU A 206 -30.09 9.12 6.55
N GLY A 207 -30.44 9.10 7.85
CA GLY A 207 -31.33 8.06 8.45
C GLY A 207 -30.68 7.11 9.47
N LEU A 208 -31.35 6.01 9.86
CA LEU A 208 -30.79 4.92 10.70
C LEU A 208 -30.44 3.66 9.93
N PHE A 209 -29.54 2.88 10.54
CA PHE A 209 -29.06 1.62 9.98
C PHE A 209 -28.80 0.53 11.07
N PRO A 210 -29.80 -0.31 11.40
CA PRO A 210 -29.67 -1.55 12.20
C PRO A 210 -29.11 -2.77 11.39
N SER A 211 -28.95 -4.03 11.90
CA SER A 211 -28.26 -5.14 11.15
C SER A 211 -28.15 -6.65 11.56
N HIS A 212 -27.73 -7.55 10.62
CA HIS A 212 -27.65 -9.04 10.78
C HIS A 212 -26.25 -9.71 10.93
N ARG A 213 -26.19 -10.96 11.47
CA ARG A 213 -24.95 -11.71 11.82
C ARG A 213 -23.97 -11.92 10.65
N ASN A 214 -24.47 -12.16 9.44
CA ASN A 214 -23.62 -12.45 8.26
C ASN A 214 -23.10 -11.19 7.54
N ALA A 215 -23.47 -9.98 7.97
CA ALA A 215 -22.93 -8.73 7.44
C ALA A 215 -21.50 -8.44 7.96
N PRO A 216 -20.76 -7.47 7.38
CA PRO A 216 -19.45 -7.04 7.91
C PRO A 216 -19.54 -6.47 9.33
N ARG A 217 -18.53 -6.68 10.18
CA ARG A 217 -18.45 -6.03 11.52
C ARG A 217 -17.92 -4.61 11.50
N LEU A 218 -17.24 -4.25 10.41
CA LEU A 218 -16.57 -2.99 10.21
C LEU A 218 -16.70 -2.60 8.74
N VAL A 219 -17.04 -1.35 8.49
CA VAL A 219 -17.00 -0.73 7.15
C VAL A 219 -16.13 0.52 7.23
N ILE A 220 -15.30 0.71 6.22
CA ILE A 220 -14.19 1.64 6.25
C ILE A 220 -14.23 2.48 4.98
N THR A 221 -14.14 3.79 5.13
CA THR A 221 -13.88 4.73 4.03
C THR A 221 -12.60 5.49 4.30
N ASN A 222 -11.73 5.61 3.30
CA ASN A 222 -10.46 6.33 3.40
C ASN A 222 -10.30 7.20 2.15
N GLY A 223 -10.02 8.49 2.31
CA GLY A 223 -9.67 9.38 1.19
C GLY A 223 -10.81 9.68 0.22
N MET A 224 -12.06 9.41 0.59
CA MET A 224 -13.23 9.68 -0.26
C MET A 224 -13.48 11.19 -0.36
N MET A 225 -13.45 11.69 -1.60
CA MET A 225 -13.52 13.11 -1.93
C MET A 225 -14.59 13.35 -3.01
N ILE A 226 -15.21 14.53 -3.00
CA ILE A 226 -15.99 15.00 -4.17
C ILE A 226 -15.02 15.09 -5.36
N PRO A 227 -15.32 14.54 -6.55
CA PRO A 227 -14.34 14.39 -7.63
C PRO A 227 -13.55 15.65 -8.00
N ASN A 228 -14.23 16.80 -8.14
CA ASN A 228 -13.59 18.10 -8.45
C ASN A 228 -12.64 18.62 -7.37
N TYR A 229 -12.67 18.03 -6.17
CA TYR A 229 -11.81 18.36 -5.03
C TYR A 229 -10.85 17.21 -4.66
N SER A 230 -10.81 16.14 -5.45
CA SER A 230 -9.96 14.96 -5.24
C SER A 230 -8.53 15.15 -5.77
N THR A 231 -7.97 16.35 -5.61
CA THR A 231 -6.58 16.66 -6.02
C THR A 231 -5.58 16.34 -4.90
N LYS A 232 -4.30 16.17 -5.25
CA LYS A 232 -3.24 15.87 -4.28
C LYS A 232 -3.06 17.02 -3.28
N GLU A 233 -3.13 18.25 -3.75
CA GLU A 233 -2.94 19.47 -2.96
C GLU A 233 -4.04 19.63 -1.91
N LEU A 234 -5.29 19.32 -2.30
CA LEU A 234 -6.44 19.31 -1.40
C LEU A 234 -6.37 18.14 -0.43
N TYR A 235 -5.95 16.94 -0.87
CA TYR A 235 -5.67 15.82 0.02
C TYR A 235 -4.62 16.18 1.08
N ASP A 236 -3.48 16.73 0.69
CA ASP A 236 -2.39 17.09 1.62
C ASP A 236 -2.88 18.13 2.65
N LYS A 237 -3.67 19.12 2.21
CA LYS A 237 -4.36 20.09 3.08
C LYS A 237 -5.35 19.45 4.06
N PHE A 238 -6.24 18.59 3.56
CA PHE A 238 -7.27 17.96 4.38
C PHE A 238 -6.71 16.89 5.32
N PHE A 239 -5.57 16.28 4.97
CA PHE A 239 -4.79 15.42 5.84
C PHE A 239 -4.25 16.21 7.04
N ALA A 240 -3.52 17.31 6.80
CA ALA A 240 -2.97 18.17 7.85
C ALA A 240 -4.05 18.83 8.74
N LEU A 241 -5.25 19.06 8.18
CA LEU A 241 -6.44 19.50 8.94
C LEU A 241 -7.09 18.40 9.79
N GLY A 242 -6.67 17.13 9.66
CA GLY A 242 -7.24 15.99 10.39
C GLY A 242 -8.67 15.62 9.95
N VAL A 243 -9.00 15.81 8.66
CA VAL A 243 -10.34 15.51 8.10
C VAL A 243 -10.35 14.46 6.98
N THR A 244 -9.18 13.97 6.56
CA THR A 244 -9.05 12.79 5.67
C THR A 244 -7.73 12.05 5.90
N GLN A 245 -7.61 10.84 5.37
CA GLN A 245 -6.36 10.06 5.32
C GLN A 245 -6.30 9.26 4.02
N TYR A 246 -5.10 8.85 3.60
CA TYR A 246 -4.95 7.93 2.46
C TYR A 246 -4.79 6.51 2.97
N GLY A 247 -5.79 5.65 2.75
CA GLY A 247 -5.80 4.29 3.29
C GLY A 247 -5.08 3.24 2.42
N GLN A 248 -4.53 3.63 1.27
CA GLN A 248 -4.10 2.68 0.22
C GLN A 248 -5.23 1.64 -0.03
N MET A 249 -4.89 0.37 -0.26
CA MET A 249 -5.85 -0.74 -0.37
C MET A 249 -5.99 -1.51 0.95
N THR A 250 -4.86 -1.88 1.60
CA THR A 250 -4.81 -2.84 2.71
C THR A 250 -4.30 -2.25 4.03
N ALA A 251 -3.72 -1.05 3.99
CA ALA A 251 -3.25 -0.30 5.14
C ALA A 251 -4.43 0.19 5.99
N GLY A 252 -5.32 0.97 5.37
CA GLY A 252 -6.51 1.52 5.98
C GLY A 252 -7.67 0.52 6.07
N SER A 253 -7.58 -0.68 5.45
CA SER A 253 -8.61 -1.73 5.55
C SER A 253 -8.24 -2.91 6.45
N TYR A 254 -7.12 -2.79 7.18
CA TYR A 254 -6.69 -3.72 8.23
C TYR A 254 -6.52 -5.15 7.70
N SER A 255 -5.80 -5.26 6.58
CA SER A 255 -5.62 -6.53 5.85
C SER A 255 -4.23 -6.66 5.19
N TYR A 256 -3.25 -5.86 5.63
CA TYR A 256 -1.88 -5.95 5.11
C TYR A 256 -1.15 -7.09 5.82
N ILE A 257 -0.48 -7.92 5.03
CA ILE A 257 0.16 -9.17 5.47
C ILE A 257 1.66 -9.15 5.16
N GLY A 258 2.26 -7.97 5.29
CA GLY A 258 3.62 -7.72 4.79
C GLY A 258 3.71 -7.85 3.26
N PRO A 259 4.93 -8.00 2.74
CA PRO A 259 5.19 -7.88 1.30
C PRO A 259 4.91 -9.18 0.49
N GLN A 260 4.52 -10.29 1.12
CA GLN A 260 4.22 -11.56 0.45
C GLN A 260 3.08 -11.45 -0.59
N GLY A 261 2.06 -10.64 -0.31
CA GLY A 261 0.96 -10.42 -1.25
C GLY A 261 1.42 -9.86 -2.60
N ILE A 262 2.46 -9.01 -2.59
CA ILE A 262 3.06 -8.49 -3.82
C ILE A 262 3.91 -9.56 -4.51
N VAL A 263 4.68 -10.36 -3.77
CA VAL A 263 5.48 -11.47 -4.35
C VAL A 263 4.59 -12.41 -5.16
N HIS A 264 3.45 -12.82 -4.62
CA HIS A 264 2.50 -13.65 -5.34
C HIS A 264 1.92 -12.92 -6.57
N GLY A 265 1.41 -11.69 -6.41
CA GLY A 265 0.85 -10.91 -7.53
C GLY A 265 1.83 -10.72 -8.69
N THR A 266 3.10 -10.43 -8.40
CA THR A 266 4.16 -10.33 -9.40
C THR A 266 4.54 -11.67 -10.01
N THR A 267 4.56 -12.75 -9.22
CA THR A 267 4.79 -14.11 -9.75
C THR A 267 3.73 -14.46 -10.81
N ILE A 268 2.45 -14.24 -10.51
CA ILE A 268 1.35 -14.46 -11.46
C ILE A 268 1.50 -13.59 -12.70
N THR A 269 1.85 -12.31 -12.54
CA THR A 269 2.02 -11.36 -13.64
C THR A 269 3.13 -11.81 -14.59
N VAL A 270 4.31 -12.14 -14.06
CA VAL A 270 5.47 -12.59 -14.85
C VAL A 270 5.19 -13.96 -15.52
N MET A 271 4.59 -14.91 -14.81
CA MET A 271 4.20 -16.20 -15.39
C MET A 271 3.18 -16.05 -16.53
N ASN A 272 2.21 -15.14 -16.40
CA ASN A 272 1.21 -14.91 -17.46
C ASN A 272 1.76 -14.07 -18.62
N ALA A 273 2.70 -13.16 -18.38
CA ALA A 273 3.47 -12.50 -19.44
C ALA A 273 4.24 -13.54 -20.27
N GLY A 274 4.91 -14.50 -19.62
CA GLY A 274 5.56 -15.63 -20.28
C GLY A 274 4.64 -16.45 -21.19
N ARG A 275 3.45 -16.80 -20.70
CA ARG A 275 2.47 -17.56 -21.48
C ARG A 275 1.84 -16.76 -22.61
N LYS A 276 1.50 -15.48 -22.35
CA LYS A 276 0.75 -14.63 -23.29
C LYS A 276 1.63 -14.06 -24.40
N TYR A 277 2.85 -13.64 -24.06
CA TYR A 277 3.75 -12.98 -25.01
C TYR A 277 4.80 -13.93 -25.60
N LEU A 278 5.35 -14.85 -24.81
CA LEU A 278 6.39 -15.79 -25.27
C LEU A 278 5.86 -17.18 -25.64
N GLY A 279 4.59 -17.48 -25.33
CA GLY A 279 3.98 -18.79 -25.59
C GLY A 279 4.52 -19.93 -24.71
N VAL A 280 5.16 -19.63 -23.56
CA VAL A 280 5.79 -20.65 -22.70
C VAL A 280 5.14 -20.80 -21.33
N ASP A 281 4.98 -22.04 -20.86
CA ASP A 281 4.57 -22.36 -19.48
C ASP A 281 5.75 -22.41 -18.49
N ASN A 282 7.00 -22.31 -18.97
CA ASN A 282 8.23 -22.34 -18.18
C ASN A 282 9.18 -21.22 -18.64
N LEU A 283 9.62 -20.38 -17.71
CA LEU A 283 10.51 -19.25 -17.96
C LEU A 283 12.00 -19.55 -17.72
N ALA A 284 12.38 -20.82 -17.51
CA ALA A 284 13.77 -21.22 -17.31
C ALA A 284 14.67 -20.80 -18.51
N GLY A 285 15.64 -19.91 -18.25
CA GLY A 285 16.49 -19.29 -19.27
C GLY A 285 15.87 -18.10 -20.01
N LYS A 286 14.75 -17.56 -19.52
CA LYS A 286 14.18 -16.27 -19.95
C LYS A 286 14.61 -15.15 -19.00
N VAL A 287 14.82 -13.96 -19.55
CA VAL A 287 15.25 -12.78 -18.78
C VAL A 287 14.08 -11.82 -18.57
N PHE A 288 13.88 -11.39 -17.32
CA PHE A 288 12.93 -10.36 -16.93
C PHE A 288 13.67 -9.17 -16.30
N VAL A 289 13.61 -8.00 -16.92
CA VAL A 289 14.30 -6.78 -16.47
C VAL A 289 13.28 -5.78 -15.90
N THR A 290 13.58 -5.24 -14.72
CA THR A 290 12.73 -4.25 -14.03
C THR A 290 13.53 -3.37 -13.06
N SER A 291 12.84 -2.55 -12.27
CA SER A 291 13.40 -1.52 -11.40
C SER A 291 12.74 -1.45 -10.03
N GLY A 292 13.51 -0.98 -9.05
CA GLY A 292 13.09 -0.72 -7.68
C GLY A 292 13.14 -1.96 -6.79
N LEU A 293 13.76 -1.82 -5.62
CA LEU A 293 13.78 -2.79 -4.52
C LEU A 293 13.15 -2.25 -3.23
N GLY A 294 12.41 -1.13 -3.34
CA GLY A 294 11.62 -0.50 -2.29
C GLY A 294 10.48 -1.37 -1.74
N GLY A 295 9.59 -0.79 -0.93
CA GLY A 295 8.61 -1.52 -0.11
C GLY A 295 7.82 -2.62 -0.85
N MET A 296 7.22 -2.27 -1.99
CA MET A 296 6.49 -3.22 -2.86
C MET A 296 7.39 -3.80 -3.96
N SER A 297 8.21 -2.97 -4.62
CA SER A 297 9.00 -3.37 -5.79
C SER A 297 10.14 -4.35 -5.48
N GLY A 298 10.61 -4.42 -4.22
CA GLY A 298 11.50 -5.48 -3.74
C GLY A 298 10.95 -6.90 -3.87
N ALA A 299 9.63 -7.07 -4.00
CA ALA A 299 9.01 -8.37 -4.24
C ALA A 299 9.31 -8.95 -5.63
N GLN A 300 9.70 -8.10 -6.60
CA GLN A 300 9.98 -8.53 -7.97
C GLN A 300 11.15 -9.51 -8.06
N ALA A 301 12.19 -9.31 -7.24
CA ALA A 301 13.33 -10.20 -7.15
C ALA A 301 12.90 -11.63 -6.78
N LYS A 302 12.17 -11.79 -5.67
CA LYS A 302 11.69 -13.11 -5.24
C LYS A 302 10.66 -13.70 -6.21
N ALA A 303 9.81 -12.87 -6.80
CA ALA A 303 8.80 -13.29 -7.78
C ALA A 303 9.43 -13.83 -9.07
N ALA A 304 10.54 -13.26 -9.55
CA ALA A 304 11.28 -13.77 -10.70
C ALA A 304 11.80 -15.19 -10.45
N CYS A 305 12.42 -15.43 -9.29
CA CYS A 305 12.89 -16.76 -8.90
C CYS A 305 11.76 -17.79 -8.81
N ILE A 306 10.61 -17.42 -8.23
CA ILE A 306 9.44 -18.32 -8.11
C ILE A 306 8.80 -18.58 -9.48
N ALA A 307 8.76 -17.58 -10.37
CA ALA A 307 8.31 -17.73 -11.75
C ALA A 307 9.29 -18.55 -12.62
N GLY A 308 10.50 -18.80 -12.13
CA GLY A 308 11.52 -19.64 -12.76
C GLY A 308 12.42 -18.91 -13.77
N CYS A 309 12.47 -17.57 -13.75
CA CYS A 309 13.25 -16.77 -14.71
C CYS A 309 14.55 -16.20 -14.11
N VAL A 310 15.38 -15.60 -14.98
CA VAL A 310 16.49 -14.74 -14.58
C VAL A 310 15.93 -13.33 -14.42
N GLY A 311 15.71 -12.91 -13.16
CA GLY A 311 15.25 -11.57 -12.82
C GLY A 311 16.42 -10.60 -12.67
N VAL A 312 16.34 -9.42 -13.29
CA VAL A 312 17.34 -8.36 -13.19
C VAL A 312 16.64 -7.10 -12.69
N ILE A 313 17.07 -6.57 -11.55
CA ILE A 313 16.39 -5.46 -10.88
C ILE A 313 17.39 -4.36 -10.56
N ALA A 314 17.24 -3.20 -11.20
CA ALA A 314 18.02 -2.01 -10.90
C ALA A 314 17.46 -1.26 -9.68
N GLU A 315 18.33 -0.91 -8.73
CA GLU A 315 18.01 -0.05 -7.58
C GLU A 315 19.21 0.87 -7.30
N ILE A 316 18.93 2.16 -7.16
CA ILE A 316 19.94 3.19 -6.90
C ILE A 316 20.20 3.38 -5.41
N SER A 317 19.22 3.03 -4.56
CA SER A 317 19.35 3.07 -3.10
C SER A 317 20.04 1.82 -2.57
N GLU A 318 21.33 1.94 -2.26
CA GLU A 318 22.13 0.87 -1.66
C GLU A 318 21.46 0.25 -0.42
N ALA A 319 20.84 1.09 0.43
CA ALA A 319 20.13 0.64 1.62
C ALA A 319 18.92 -0.25 1.28
N ALA A 320 18.15 0.07 0.24
CA ALA A 320 17.03 -0.75 -0.20
C ALA A 320 17.52 -2.08 -0.79
N LEU A 321 18.54 -2.04 -1.66
CA LEU A 321 19.12 -3.22 -2.28
C LEU A 321 19.73 -4.17 -1.24
N LYS A 322 20.60 -3.66 -0.36
CA LYS A 322 21.22 -4.47 0.71
C LYS A 322 20.18 -5.07 1.66
N LYS A 323 19.09 -4.35 1.96
CA LYS A 323 17.97 -4.88 2.74
C LYS A 323 17.30 -6.09 2.05
N ARG A 324 17.11 -6.06 0.73
CA ARG A 324 16.51 -7.20 0.00
C ARG A 324 17.47 -8.39 -0.11
N HIS A 325 18.76 -8.13 -0.26
CA HIS A 325 19.78 -9.17 -0.20
C HIS A 325 19.83 -9.84 1.18
N SER A 326 19.88 -9.06 2.28
CA SER A 326 19.90 -9.61 3.64
C SER A 326 18.61 -10.37 4.02
N GLN A 327 17.50 -10.09 3.35
CA GLN A 327 16.23 -10.81 3.51
C GLN A 327 16.16 -12.14 2.72
N GLY A 328 17.16 -12.47 1.89
CA GLY A 328 17.09 -13.61 0.96
C GLY A 328 16.02 -13.42 -0.13
N TRP A 329 15.73 -12.16 -0.47
CA TRP A 329 14.78 -11.77 -1.53
C TRP A 329 15.47 -11.50 -2.85
N LEU A 330 16.73 -11.08 -2.78
CA LEU A 330 17.65 -10.84 -3.88
C LEU A 330 18.85 -11.77 -3.66
N ASP A 331 19.21 -12.57 -4.66
CA ASP A 331 20.21 -13.64 -4.47
C ASP A 331 21.65 -13.13 -4.64
N VAL A 332 21.89 -12.26 -5.63
CA VAL A 332 23.21 -11.68 -5.94
C VAL A 332 23.05 -10.23 -6.40
N TYR A 333 24.12 -9.43 -6.33
CA TYR A 333 24.14 -8.07 -6.88
C TYR A 333 25.54 -7.61 -7.26
N SER A 334 25.62 -6.60 -8.13
CA SER A 334 26.84 -5.86 -8.43
C SER A 334 26.52 -4.39 -8.75
N ASP A 335 27.48 -3.49 -8.51
CA ASP A 335 27.50 -2.09 -8.95
C ASP A 335 28.11 -1.93 -10.36
N LYS A 336 28.68 -2.99 -10.94
CA LYS A 336 29.28 -2.98 -12.28
C LYS A 336 28.36 -3.67 -13.29
N LEU A 337 27.97 -2.91 -14.32
CA LEU A 337 27.13 -3.42 -15.40
C LEU A 337 27.75 -4.62 -16.13
N ASP A 338 29.07 -4.69 -16.30
CA ASP A 338 29.72 -5.84 -16.96
C ASP A 338 29.53 -7.15 -16.18
N GLU A 339 29.62 -7.10 -14.84
CA GLU A 339 29.35 -8.25 -13.99
C GLU A 339 27.87 -8.65 -14.04
N VAL A 340 26.96 -7.67 -14.09
CA VAL A 340 25.51 -7.92 -14.27
C VAL A 340 25.23 -8.60 -15.61
N ILE A 341 25.77 -8.10 -16.72
CA ILE A 341 25.61 -8.71 -18.05
C ILE A 341 26.19 -10.14 -18.08
N GLN A 342 27.36 -10.35 -17.49
CA GLN A 342 27.97 -11.69 -17.41
C GLN A 342 27.09 -12.67 -16.61
N MET A 343 26.54 -12.24 -15.48
CA MET A 343 25.59 -13.05 -14.69
C MET A 343 24.33 -13.38 -15.49
N ILE A 344 23.75 -12.42 -16.23
CA ILE A 344 22.57 -12.69 -17.07
C ILE A 344 22.88 -13.81 -18.08
N ARG A 345 24.02 -13.72 -18.78
CA ARG A 345 24.45 -14.71 -19.78
C ARG A 345 24.62 -16.10 -19.14
N GLU A 346 25.33 -16.17 -18.02
CA GLU A 346 25.61 -17.41 -17.29
C GLU A 346 24.33 -18.11 -16.79
N TYR A 347 23.45 -17.39 -16.08
CA TYR A 347 22.24 -18.00 -15.51
C TYR A 347 21.18 -18.30 -16.57
N ARG A 348 21.17 -17.55 -17.69
CA ARG A 348 20.37 -17.87 -18.87
C ARG A 348 20.79 -19.21 -19.48
N GLU A 349 22.08 -19.41 -19.73
CA GLU A 349 22.63 -20.64 -20.30
C GLU A 349 22.35 -21.85 -19.40
N LYS A 350 22.60 -21.70 -18.08
CA LYS A 350 22.28 -22.71 -17.07
C LYS A 350 20.78 -22.97 -16.88
N LYS A 351 19.92 -22.12 -17.45
CA LYS A 351 18.46 -22.11 -17.24
C LYS A 351 18.06 -22.10 -15.76
N GLN A 352 18.89 -21.48 -14.93
CA GLN A 352 18.72 -21.43 -13.48
C GLN A 352 18.00 -20.13 -13.09
N ALA A 353 16.93 -20.27 -12.31
CA ALA A 353 16.20 -19.13 -11.77
C ALA A 353 17.07 -18.41 -10.73
N ILE A 354 17.17 -17.08 -10.85
CA ILE A 354 17.96 -16.22 -9.95
C ILE A 354 17.45 -14.79 -10.02
N SER A 355 17.69 -14.03 -8.96
CA SER A 355 17.48 -12.58 -8.89
C SER A 355 18.81 -11.83 -8.75
N ILE A 356 19.11 -11.01 -9.77
CA ILE A 356 20.34 -10.23 -9.92
C ILE A 356 20.00 -8.75 -9.67
N GLY A 357 20.66 -8.15 -8.68
CA GLY A 357 20.57 -6.72 -8.40
C GLY A 357 21.62 -5.93 -9.17
N TYR A 358 21.21 -4.84 -9.81
CA TYR A 358 22.13 -3.80 -10.24
C TYR A 358 22.05 -2.62 -9.27
N LEU A 359 23.16 -2.34 -8.57
CA LEU A 359 23.28 -1.15 -7.73
C LEU A 359 23.61 0.07 -8.61
N GLY A 360 22.57 0.75 -9.08
CA GLY A 360 22.70 1.85 -10.03
C GLY A 360 21.37 2.29 -10.63
N ASN A 361 21.41 3.18 -11.62
CA ASN A 361 20.20 3.71 -12.24
C ASN A 361 19.64 2.75 -13.30
N VAL A 362 18.33 2.52 -13.31
CA VAL A 362 17.67 1.66 -14.31
C VAL A 362 17.93 2.12 -15.75
N VAL A 363 18.12 3.42 -16.00
CA VAL A 363 18.40 3.93 -17.34
C VAL A 363 19.78 3.48 -17.84
N ASP A 364 20.79 3.42 -16.96
CA ASP A 364 22.12 2.92 -17.33
C ASP A 364 22.07 1.42 -17.67
N LEU A 365 21.20 0.64 -16.98
CA LEU A 365 20.94 -0.76 -17.32
C LEU A 365 20.23 -0.91 -18.67
N TRP A 366 19.16 -0.15 -18.94
CA TRP A 366 18.45 -0.22 -20.22
C TRP A 366 19.35 0.22 -21.40
N GLU A 367 20.05 1.34 -21.27
CA GLU A 367 21.00 1.82 -22.30
C GLU A 367 22.20 0.89 -22.48
N ARG A 368 22.56 0.11 -21.45
CA ARG A 368 23.55 -0.96 -21.58
C ARG A 368 22.99 -2.14 -22.36
N LEU A 369 21.79 -2.61 -22.04
CA LEU A 369 21.15 -3.74 -22.72
C LEU A 369 20.95 -3.47 -24.23
N VAL A 370 20.68 -2.21 -24.63
CA VAL A 370 20.67 -1.80 -26.05
C VAL A 370 21.99 -2.09 -26.78
N LYS A 371 23.14 -2.10 -26.08
CA LYS A 371 24.46 -2.37 -26.68
C LYS A 371 24.78 -3.86 -26.78
N GLU A 372 24.05 -4.73 -26.08
CA GLU A 372 24.26 -6.18 -26.04
C GLU A 372 23.40 -6.87 -27.11
N GLU A 373 23.74 -6.67 -28.40
CA GLU A 373 22.87 -7.08 -29.52
C GLU A 373 22.62 -8.60 -29.61
N ASP A 374 23.52 -9.41 -29.06
CA ASP A 374 23.43 -10.86 -28.98
C ASP A 374 22.76 -11.38 -27.68
N LEU A 375 22.29 -10.48 -26.80
CA LEU A 375 21.62 -10.80 -25.54
C LEU A 375 20.12 -10.46 -25.57
N PRO A 376 19.26 -11.35 -26.13
CA PRO A 376 17.82 -11.07 -26.20
C PRO A 376 17.18 -11.02 -24.82
N ILE A 377 16.48 -9.95 -24.51
CA ILE A 377 15.71 -9.76 -23.27
C ILE A 377 14.23 -9.93 -23.59
N GLU A 378 13.57 -10.91 -22.98
CA GLU A 378 12.20 -11.26 -23.38
C GLU A 378 11.10 -10.46 -22.66
N LEU A 379 11.28 -10.11 -21.39
CA LEU A 379 10.27 -9.45 -20.56
C LEU A 379 10.82 -8.18 -19.89
N GLY A 380 10.05 -7.09 -19.90
CA GLY A 380 10.47 -5.81 -19.32
C GLY A 380 9.34 -5.09 -18.58
N SER A 381 9.67 -4.42 -17.48
CA SER A 381 8.75 -3.50 -16.79
C SER A 381 9.49 -2.42 -15.99
N ASP A 382 8.75 -1.60 -15.25
CA ASP A 382 9.29 -0.62 -14.31
C ASP A 382 8.40 -0.55 -13.06
N GLN A 383 9.01 -0.53 -11.86
CA GLN A 383 8.29 -0.36 -10.60
C GLN A 383 8.97 0.68 -9.68
N THR A 384 9.58 1.71 -10.27
CA THR A 384 9.92 2.96 -9.57
C THR A 384 8.64 3.68 -9.08
N SER A 385 8.76 4.67 -8.20
CA SER A 385 7.59 5.32 -7.57
C SER A 385 7.15 6.59 -8.31
N LEU A 386 6.83 6.45 -9.61
CA LEU A 386 6.44 7.56 -10.50
C LEU A 386 5.04 8.14 -10.26
N HIS A 387 4.29 7.62 -9.28
CA HIS A 387 3.17 8.33 -8.66
C HIS A 387 3.62 9.56 -7.82
N ASN A 388 4.92 9.69 -7.54
CA ASN A 388 5.51 10.81 -6.81
C ASN A 388 6.94 11.12 -7.34
N PRO A 389 7.08 11.48 -8.63
CA PRO A 389 8.34 11.47 -9.36
C PRO A 389 9.36 12.48 -8.82
N PHE A 390 8.90 13.59 -8.25
CA PHE A 390 9.76 14.74 -7.86
C PHE A 390 10.07 14.81 -6.37
N ASN A 391 9.55 13.89 -5.54
CA ASN A 391 9.82 13.84 -4.10
C ASN A 391 10.38 12.45 -3.70
N GLY A 392 11.45 12.02 -4.37
CA GLY A 392 12.19 10.79 -4.06
C GLY A 392 11.58 9.50 -4.61
N GLY A 393 10.57 9.59 -5.48
CA GLY A 393 9.98 8.41 -6.12
C GLY A 393 10.74 7.92 -7.36
N TYR A 394 11.50 8.79 -8.01
CA TYR A 394 12.36 8.47 -9.15
C TYR A 394 13.64 9.30 -9.08
N TYR A 395 14.77 8.72 -9.52
CA TYR A 395 16.09 9.34 -9.44
C TYR A 395 16.67 9.50 -10.86
N PRO A 396 17.12 10.71 -11.24
CA PRO A 396 17.62 10.96 -12.59
C PRO A 396 18.97 10.29 -12.84
N VAL A 397 19.13 9.71 -14.03
CA VAL A 397 20.39 9.12 -14.50
C VAL A 397 21.52 10.15 -14.59
N GLY A 398 22.74 9.72 -14.25
CA GLY A 398 23.94 10.58 -14.24
C GLY A 398 24.06 11.50 -13.02
N ILE A 399 23.28 11.25 -11.97
CA ILE A 399 23.38 11.90 -10.65
C ILE A 399 23.34 10.80 -9.59
N THR A 400 24.16 10.90 -8.54
CA THR A 400 24.12 9.92 -7.45
C THR A 400 22.82 10.02 -6.62
N PHE A 401 22.54 9.00 -5.81
CA PHE A 401 21.41 8.99 -4.88
C PHE A 401 21.49 10.16 -3.88
N GLU A 402 22.68 10.45 -3.35
CA GLU A 402 22.92 11.49 -2.34
C GLU A 402 22.77 12.90 -2.92
N GLU A 403 23.40 13.17 -4.08
CA GLU A 403 23.24 14.42 -4.81
C GLU A 403 21.79 14.67 -5.22
N SER A 404 21.07 13.61 -5.62
CA SER A 404 19.64 13.68 -5.95
C SER A 404 18.80 14.08 -4.75
N ASN A 405 19.03 13.48 -3.58
CA ASN A 405 18.34 13.83 -2.34
C ASN A 405 18.62 15.28 -1.92
N ASN A 406 19.85 15.75 -2.09
CA ASN A 406 20.24 17.14 -1.83
C ASN A 406 19.55 18.11 -2.82
N MET A 407 19.60 17.82 -4.13
CA MET A 407 19.03 18.65 -5.18
C MET A 407 17.50 18.72 -5.09
N MET A 408 16.82 17.65 -4.69
CA MET A 408 15.38 17.62 -4.49
C MET A 408 14.89 18.65 -3.46
N ILE A 409 15.71 18.98 -2.46
CA ILE A 409 15.42 19.99 -1.44
C ILE A 409 15.86 21.39 -1.91
N ASN A 410 17.08 21.51 -2.43
CA ASN A 410 17.73 22.80 -2.68
C ASN A 410 17.50 23.38 -4.08
N ASP A 411 17.17 22.56 -5.07
CA ASP A 411 16.81 22.97 -6.44
C ASP A 411 15.77 22.00 -7.05
N PRO A 412 14.53 21.96 -6.52
CA PRO A 412 13.48 21.06 -6.99
C PRO A 412 13.09 21.29 -8.46
N SER A 413 13.29 22.51 -8.98
CA SER A 413 13.05 22.85 -10.38
C SER A 413 14.03 22.13 -11.31
N LYS A 414 15.33 22.17 -10.99
CA LYS A 414 16.37 21.43 -11.72
C LYS A 414 16.21 19.92 -11.54
N PHE A 415 15.90 19.45 -10.32
CA PHE A 415 15.62 18.04 -10.06
C PHE A 415 14.50 17.52 -10.97
N LYS A 416 13.36 18.22 -11.03
CA LYS A 416 12.24 17.91 -11.93
C LYS A 416 12.66 17.84 -13.40
N SER A 417 13.43 18.82 -13.88
CA SER A 417 13.93 18.85 -15.27
C SER A 417 14.81 17.64 -15.59
N LEU A 418 15.68 17.23 -14.66
CA LEU A 418 16.57 16.08 -14.83
C LEU A 418 15.81 14.75 -14.74
N VAL A 419 14.81 14.62 -13.87
CA VAL A 419 13.88 13.47 -13.84
C VAL A 419 13.17 13.32 -15.19
N GLN A 420 12.60 14.40 -15.74
CA GLN A 420 11.95 14.36 -17.05
C GLN A 420 12.92 14.02 -18.19
N LYS A 421 14.18 14.48 -18.13
CA LYS A 421 15.23 14.09 -19.10
C LYS A 421 15.59 12.60 -18.99
N SER A 422 15.63 12.06 -17.77
CA SER A 422 15.90 10.64 -17.49
C SER A 422 14.78 9.74 -18.03
N LEU A 423 13.52 10.11 -17.82
CA LEU A 423 12.36 9.37 -18.34
C LEU A 423 12.38 9.24 -19.87
N ARG A 424 12.70 10.34 -20.59
CA ARG A 424 12.86 10.32 -22.05
C ARG A 424 13.99 9.40 -22.53
N ARG A 425 15.09 9.27 -21.77
CA ARG A 425 16.17 8.32 -22.07
C ARG A 425 15.73 6.87 -21.81
N GLN A 426 15.08 6.64 -20.67
CA GLN A 426 14.60 5.31 -20.27
C GLN A 426 13.69 4.70 -21.33
N ILE A 427 12.68 5.45 -21.76
CA ILE A 427 11.70 4.95 -22.73
C ILE A 427 12.31 4.75 -24.12
N ALA A 428 13.21 5.62 -24.59
CA ALA A 428 13.89 5.43 -25.87
C ALA A 428 14.75 4.14 -25.90
N ALA A 429 15.39 3.79 -24.78
CA ALA A 429 16.12 2.52 -24.65
C ALA A 429 15.18 1.31 -24.62
N ILE A 430 14.01 1.43 -23.98
CA ILE A 430 12.96 0.40 -23.99
C ILE A 430 12.40 0.21 -25.41
N ASP A 431 12.07 1.30 -26.12
CA ASP A 431 11.57 1.27 -27.50
C ASP A 431 12.53 0.49 -28.42
N THR A 432 13.83 0.81 -28.32
CA THR A 432 14.90 0.13 -29.08
C THR A 432 14.98 -1.37 -28.78
N LEU A 433 14.68 -1.80 -27.55
CA LEU A 433 14.65 -3.21 -27.17
C LEU A 433 13.34 -3.89 -27.57
N VAL A 434 12.22 -3.17 -27.61
CA VAL A 434 10.93 -3.69 -28.11
C VAL A 434 11.02 -3.99 -29.61
N GLU A 435 11.67 -3.12 -30.39
CA GLU A 435 12.01 -3.39 -31.79
C GLU A 435 12.85 -4.67 -31.98
N ARG A 436 13.58 -5.08 -30.93
CA ARG A 436 14.40 -6.31 -30.86
C ARG A 436 13.69 -7.50 -30.19
N GLY A 437 12.39 -7.39 -29.90
CA GLY A 437 11.56 -8.47 -29.35
C GLY A 437 11.34 -8.47 -27.84
N LEU A 438 11.69 -7.40 -27.13
CA LEU A 438 11.28 -7.21 -25.73
C LEU A 438 9.76 -7.00 -25.63
N HIS A 439 9.10 -7.71 -24.71
CA HIS A 439 7.73 -7.39 -24.32
C HIS A 439 7.74 -6.54 -23.04
N PHE A 440 7.50 -5.23 -23.21
CA PHE A 440 7.41 -4.26 -22.12
C PHE A 440 5.96 -3.99 -21.67
N TRP A 441 5.74 -3.77 -20.37
CA TRP A 441 4.46 -3.32 -19.81
C TRP A 441 4.62 -2.36 -18.62
N ASP A 442 3.67 -1.44 -18.41
CA ASP A 442 3.63 -0.55 -17.25
C ASP A 442 3.08 -1.28 -16.00
N TYR A 443 3.77 -1.23 -14.87
CA TYR A 443 3.37 -1.95 -13.65
C TYR A 443 2.30 -1.21 -12.80
N GLY A 444 1.60 -0.24 -13.37
CA GLY A 444 0.63 0.60 -12.66
C GLY A 444 1.31 1.63 -11.74
N ASN A 445 2.56 2.02 -12.05
CA ASN A 445 3.34 2.98 -11.27
C ASN A 445 3.31 4.40 -11.84
N ALA A 446 2.56 4.62 -12.93
CA ALA A 446 2.47 5.85 -13.72
C ALA A 446 3.71 6.19 -14.57
N PHE A 447 4.53 5.19 -14.93
CA PHE A 447 5.70 5.39 -15.79
C PHE A 447 5.35 6.03 -17.13
N LEU A 448 4.40 5.46 -17.88
CA LEU A 448 4.03 6.00 -19.20
C LEU A 448 3.38 7.39 -19.11
N VAL A 449 2.62 7.64 -18.03
CA VAL A 449 2.00 8.95 -17.77
C VAL A 449 3.05 10.02 -17.51
N GLU A 450 4.07 9.74 -16.70
CA GLU A 450 5.16 10.70 -16.46
C GLU A 450 6.11 10.83 -17.66
N CYS A 451 6.30 9.77 -18.47
CA CYS A 451 6.98 9.87 -19.76
C CYS A 451 6.23 10.82 -20.74
N ALA A 452 4.91 10.70 -20.85
CA ALA A 452 4.09 11.62 -21.64
C ALA A 452 4.18 13.07 -21.13
N ARG A 453 4.09 13.27 -19.81
CA ARG A 453 4.28 14.59 -19.15
C ARG A 453 5.71 15.14 -19.29
N ALA A 454 6.69 14.28 -19.52
CA ALA A 454 8.06 14.65 -19.86
C ALA A 454 8.25 14.93 -21.37
N GLY A 455 7.22 14.77 -22.20
CA GLY A 455 7.30 14.97 -23.66
C GLY A 455 7.99 13.83 -24.41
N ALA A 456 7.90 12.60 -23.91
CA ALA A 456 8.23 11.40 -24.69
C ALA A 456 7.08 11.01 -25.62
N ASP A 457 7.40 10.46 -26.79
CA ASP A 457 6.40 9.89 -27.70
C ASP A 457 6.00 8.48 -27.23
N VAL A 458 4.99 8.42 -26.36
CA VAL A 458 4.49 7.18 -25.74
C VAL A 458 3.03 6.86 -26.06
N LEU A 459 2.36 7.69 -26.87
CA LEU A 459 0.98 7.43 -27.30
C LEU A 459 0.96 6.41 -28.44
N ALA A 460 -0.05 5.54 -28.45
CA ALA A 460 -0.27 4.62 -29.56
C ALA A 460 -0.54 5.40 -30.86
N PRO A 461 -0.12 4.92 -32.05
CA PRO A 461 -0.38 5.59 -33.33
C PRO A 461 -1.86 5.91 -33.59
N GLU A 462 -2.76 5.08 -33.05
CA GLU A 462 -4.23 5.18 -33.13
C GLU A 462 -4.88 5.91 -31.93
N ALA A 463 -4.09 6.47 -31.02
CA ALA A 463 -4.59 7.16 -29.83
C ALA A 463 -5.46 8.39 -30.21
N THR A 464 -6.69 8.42 -29.70
CA THR A 464 -7.59 9.57 -29.80
C THR A 464 -7.64 10.40 -28.51
N ASP A 465 -6.89 10.01 -27.48
CA ASP A 465 -6.81 10.66 -26.17
C ASP A 465 -5.37 10.73 -25.65
N ASP A 466 -5.20 11.37 -24.48
CA ASP A 466 -3.92 11.56 -23.77
C ASP A 466 -3.53 10.37 -22.88
N LYS A 467 -4.17 9.19 -23.05
CA LYS A 467 -4.10 8.05 -22.11
C LYS A 467 -3.88 6.69 -22.80
N SER A 468 -4.05 6.62 -24.11
CA SER A 468 -3.85 5.40 -24.91
C SER A 468 -2.37 5.27 -25.28
N PHE A 469 -1.59 4.56 -24.46
CA PHE A 469 -0.15 4.41 -24.62
C PHE A 469 0.26 3.22 -25.51
N LYS A 470 1.46 3.28 -26.11
CA LYS A 470 2.08 2.21 -26.92
C LYS A 470 2.21 0.88 -26.17
N TYR A 471 2.46 0.95 -24.86
CA TYR A 471 2.64 -0.22 -24.00
C TYR A 471 1.44 -0.39 -23.07
N PRO A 472 0.89 -1.61 -22.93
CA PRO A 472 -0.23 -1.85 -22.04
C PRO A 472 0.21 -1.76 -20.57
N SER A 473 -0.70 -1.37 -19.68
CA SER A 473 -0.52 -1.65 -18.25
C SER A 473 -0.65 -3.15 -17.99
N TYR A 474 -0.01 -3.67 -16.94
CA TYR A 474 -0.16 -5.08 -16.55
C TYR A 474 -1.62 -5.48 -16.28
N ILE A 475 -2.46 -4.53 -15.84
CA ILE A 475 -3.91 -4.72 -15.66
C ILE A 475 -4.58 -4.98 -17.02
N GLN A 476 -4.39 -4.11 -18.01
CA GLN A 476 -5.03 -4.25 -19.32
C GLN A 476 -4.42 -5.40 -20.13
N GLY A 477 -3.09 -5.52 -20.11
CA GLY A 477 -2.33 -6.44 -20.95
C GLY A 477 -2.29 -7.88 -20.44
N ILE A 478 -2.27 -8.11 -19.13
CA ILE A 478 -1.99 -9.43 -18.53
C ILE A 478 -3.12 -9.87 -17.58
N MET A 479 -3.41 -9.07 -16.55
CA MET A 479 -4.26 -9.49 -15.43
C MET A 479 -5.77 -9.35 -15.69
N GLY A 480 -6.20 -8.54 -16.67
CA GLY A 480 -7.61 -8.29 -16.96
C GLY A 480 -8.37 -9.57 -17.33
N ASP A 481 -7.75 -10.44 -18.14
CA ASP A 481 -8.29 -11.76 -18.49
C ASP A 481 -8.43 -12.67 -17.25
N ILE A 482 -7.46 -12.57 -16.32
CA ILE A 482 -7.40 -13.36 -15.08
C ILE A 482 -8.51 -12.92 -14.11
N PHE A 483 -8.66 -11.60 -13.90
CA PHE A 483 -9.74 -11.03 -13.10
C PHE A 483 -11.12 -11.31 -13.70
N SER A 484 -11.25 -11.30 -15.03
CA SER A 484 -12.50 -11.64 -15.74
C SER A 484 -12.93 -13.10 -15.53
N MET A 485 -11.99 -14.00 -15.20
CA MET A 485 -12.28 -15.38 -14.81
C MET A 485 -12.60 -15.53 -13.30
N GLY A 486 -12.56 -14.45 -12.51
CA GLY A 486 -12.78 -14.46 -11.06
C GLY A 486 -11.55 -14.81 -10.22
N PHE A 487 -10.38 -15.01 -10.82
CA PHE A 487 -9.13 -15.20 -10.06
C PHE A 487 -8.63 -13.86 -9.53
N GLY A 488 -8.14 -13.83 -8.28
CA GLY A 488 -7.72 -12.60 -7.63
C GLY A 488 -6.94 -12.84 -6.34
N PRO A 489 -6.61 -11.77 -5.60
CA PRO A 489 -5.75 -11.80 -4.41
C PRO A 489 -6.49 -12.34 -3.16
N PHE A 490 -6.83 -13.62 -3.16
CA PHE A 490 -7.43 -14.32 -2.02
C PHE A 490 -6.38 -14.60 -0.93
N ARG A 491 -6.73 -14.26 0.32
CA ARG A 491 -5.84 -14.35 1.48
C ARG A 491 -6.55 -14.84 2.74
N TRP A 492 -5.81 -15.48 3.64
CA TRP A 492 -6.23 -15.75 5.01
C TRP A 492 -5.10 -15.42 6.01
N VAL A 493 -5.44 -15.41 7.30
CA VAL A 493 -4.52 -15.22 8.43
C VAL A 493 -4.90 -16.23 9.52
N CYS A 494 -3.91 -16.89 10.12
CA CYS A 494 -4.11 -17.84 11.20
C CYS A 494 -4.23 -17.11 12.54
N THR A 495 -5.45 -16.93 13.04
CA THR A 495 -5.72 -16.12 14.24
C THR A 495 -5.16 -16.69 15.56
N SER A 496 -4.63 -17.91 15.54
CA SER A 496 -3.86 -18.51 16.63
C SER A 496 -2.46 -17.89 16.78
N GLY A 497 -1.87 -17.37 15.70
CA GLY A 497 -0.45 -16.99 15.65
C GLY A 497 0.50 -18.18 15.46
N GLU A 498 0.00 -19.41 15.33
CA GLU A 498 0.81 -20.63 15.29
C GLU A 498 1.24 -21.01 13.88
N ALA A 499 2.55 -21.28 13.71
CA ALA A 499 3.11 -21.67 12.41
C ALA A 499 2.62 -23.04 11.92
N SER A 500 2.11 -23.90 12.81
CA SER A 500 1.48 -25.18 12.46
C SER A 500 0.19 -24.99 11.68
N ASP A 501 -0.61 -23.99 12.03
CA ASP A 501 -1.89 -23.71 11.37
C ASP A 501 -1.66 -23.13 9.97
N LEU A 502 -0.62 -22.31 9.82
CA LEU A 502 -0.15 -21.82 8.53
C LEU A 502 0.26 -22.99 7.61
N LYS A 503 1.07 -23.92 8.13
CA LYS A 503 1.50 -25.11 7.38
C LYS A 503 0.31 -25.99 6.98
N LEU A 504 -0.61 -26.26 7.90
CA LEU A 504 -1.80 -27.07 7.64
C LEU A 504 -2.72 -26.41 6.59
N THR A 505 -2.89 -25.09 6.65
CA THR A 505 -3.71 -24.37 5.68
C THR A 505 -3.05 -24.26 4.30
N ASP A 506 -1.71 -24.19 4.21
CA ASP A 506 -0.98 -24.36 2.95
C ASP A 506 -1.18 -25.75 2.34
N GLU A 507 -1.07 -26.82 3.15
CA GLU A 507 -1.28 -28.21 2.71
C GLU A 507 -2.71 -28.41 2.18
N LEU A 508 -3.73 -27.93 2.91
CA LEU A 508 -5.14 -27.97 2.50
C LEU A 508 -5.42 -27.14 1.23
N ALA A 509 -4.83 -25.96 1.10
CA ALA A 509 -5.01 -25.11 -0.09
C ALA A 509 -4.44 -25.77 -1.35
N CYS A 510 -3.28 -26.43 -1.24
CA CYS A 510 -2.70 -27.23 -2.31
C CYS A 510 -3.59 -28.43 -2.69
N GLU A 511 -4.10 -29.18 -1.70
CA GLU A 511 -5.00 -30.31 -1.95
C GLU A 511 -6.29 -29.88 -2.68
N VAL A 512 -6.91 -28.78 -2.25
CA VAL A 512 -8.10 -28.22 -2.91
C VAL A 512 -7.82 -27.85 -4.36
N LEU A 513 -6.70 -27.20 -4.66
CA LEU A 513 -6.37 -26.86 -6.05
C LEU A 513 -6.02 -28.08 -6.90
N ASP A 514 -5.32 -29.08 -6.36
CA ASP A 514 -5.03 -30.33 -7.06
C ASP A 514 -6.33 -31.09 -7.38
N ASN A 515 -7.28 -31.11 -6.46
CA ASN A 515 -8.58 -31.73 -6.67
C ASN A 515 -9.42 -30.95 -7.71
N LEU A 516 -9.40 -29.62 -7.69
CA LEU A 516 -10.01 -28.80 -8.74
C LEU A 516 -9.31 -28.95 -10.11
N MET A 517 -8.00 -29.18 -10.16
CA MET A 517 -7.28 -29.46 -11.42
C MET A 517 -7.65 -30.81 -12.04
N LYS A 518 -8.02 -31.81 -11.21
CA LYS A 518 -8.49 -33.13 -11.66
C LYS A 518 -9.94 -33.11 -12.18
N GLN A 519 -10.76 -32.13 -11.77
CA GLN A 519 -12.13 -32.00 -12.24
C GLN A 519 -12.19 -31.51 -13.70
N GLN A 520 -13.03 -32.15 -14.53
CA GLN A 520 -13.26 -31.73 -15.91
C GLN A 520 -13.80 -30.30 -15.97
N GLY A 521 -13.27 -29.48 -16.88
CA GLY A 521 -13.66 -28.08 -17.09
C GLY A 521 -12.94 -27.04 -16.21
N ALA A 522 -12.51 -27.40 -15.00
CA ALA A 522 -11.77 -26.50 -14.11
C ALA A 522 -10.25 -26.49 -14.40
N GLY A 523 -9.66 -27.66 -14.70
CA GLY A 523 -8.22 -27.82 -14.90
C GLY A 523 -7.60 -26.95 -16.00
N SER A 524 -8.34 -26.56 -17.06
CA SER A 524 -7.83 -25.68 -18.11
C SER A 524 -7.76 -24.20 -17.72
N LYS A 525 -8.62 -23.75 -16.78
CA LYS A 525 -8.61 -22.40 -16.24
C LYS A 525 -7.56 -22.25 -15.13
N ILE A 526 -7.48 -23.23 -14.23
CA ILE A 526 -6.53 -23.22 -13.10
C ILE A 526 -5.09 -23.34 -13.60
N LYS A 527 -4.81 -24.21 -14.59
CA LYS A 527 -3.47 -24.33 -15.18
C LYS A 527 -2.90 -23.02 -15.72
N LYS A 528 -3.74 -22.08 -16.17
CA LYS A 528 -3.31 -20.75 -16.63
C LYS A 528 -2.93 -19.82 -15.49
N CYS A 529 -3.58 -19.93 -14.32
CA CYS A 529 -3.56 -18.90 -13.29
C CYS A 529 -2.79 -19.28 -12.00
N ALA A 530 -2.59 -20.56 -11.70
CA ALA A 530 -2.00 -21.02 -10.43
C ALA A 530 -0.53 -21.48 -10.56
N PRO A 531 0.37 -21.11 -9.62
CA PRO A 531 1.70 -21.69 -9.50
C PRO A 531 1.62 -23.04 -8.76
N LYS A 532 2.55 -23.96 -9.05
CA LYS A 532 2.48 -25.36 -8.59
C LYS A 532 2.88 -25.61 -7.12
N SER A 533 3.41 -24.61 -6.42
CA SER A 533 4.08 -24.81 -5.11
C SER A 533 3.44 -24.08 -3.93
N ARG A 534 2.84 -22.90 -4.13
CA ARG A 534 2.04 -22.18 -3.13
C ARG A 534 1.11 -21.17 -3.82
N PRO A 535 -0.19 -21.46 -3.97
CA PRO A 535 -1.03 -20.77 -4.97
C PRO A 535 -1.85 -19.58 -4.45
N LEU A 536 -1.74 -19.25 -3.15
CA LEU A 536 -2.59 -18.29 -2.47
C LEU A 536 -1.81 -17.51 -1.39
N TRP A 537 -2.42 -16.46 -0.85
CA TRP A 537 -1.78 -15.55 0.11
C TRP A 537 -2.05 -16.01 1.55
N CYS A 538 -1.03 -16.05 2.40
CA CYS A 538 -1.23 -16.19 3.84
C CYS A 538 -0.06 -15.59 4.64
N ALA A 539 -0.36 -15.00 5.80
CA ALA A 539 0.58 -14.65 6.85
C ALA A 539 0.06 -15.15 8.21
#